data_AF-A0A034WH23-F1
#
_entry.id   AF-A0A034WH23-F1
#
_cell.length_a   1.000
_cell.length_b   1.000
_cell.length_c   1.000
_cell.angle_alpha   90.00
_cell.angle_beta   90.00
_cell.angle_gamma   90.00
#
_symmetry.space_group_name_H-M   'P 1'
#
loop_
_entity.id
_entity.type
_entity.pdbx_description
1 polymer ?
#
loop_
_entity_poly.entity_id
_entity_poly.type
_entity_poly.pdbx_seq_one_letter_code
_entity_poly.pdbx_strand_id
1 'polypeptide(L)'
;YASKEEEEDIESTNSDSMFSENTRLLKGTDLYLNQWHAMLLKKFLYTFRKKFLFLLQNLLPIFFVIITILISRNSSTFRQLPAIKISLAQYPRTFTVLETTSNIAPGSLEQRIAAEYKTIVNSYGGNHQLQLTGESNFTKYILDLGETEQVRINSRYVAAATVSDSKITAWLNNQPLHTAPLTVNLVHNAMAKVLIGPEASITVYNAPLPYSLETKLAQLNAGTNVGTQLATNVGFCMCFVSAFYILFLIKERETRSKLLQFVGGVRVWTFWLSQMLWDMATFAITALIVVITLACFQEEGFAYFSDLIRYYFLLIMFGFSVLPFTYLLSFLFSEPATGFSRASTINIFAGVALFIVVVIMSYDIFDTKDVADGLQWFFRIFPHFSLAMGWNNLYVNWATRNTCNSEVLQLLPDALRCRLLPKCCTTIPYFAYAEPGILLEIVYLAATTVVFFLIIIFREYGIIDELIYMIRKRAFKPPPPPE
;
A
#
# COMPACT_ATOMS: atom_id res chain seq x y z
N TYR A 1 -12.33 -51.33 -46.17
CA TYR A 1 -11.85 -50.96 -44.83
C TYR A 1 -10.37 -51.22 -44.72
N ALA A 2 -9.87 -52.44 -44.96
CA ALA A 2 -8.42 -52.72 -45.00
C ALA A 2 -7.63 -51.88 -46.03
N SER A 3 -8.20 -51.59 -47.21
CA SER A 3 -7.51 -50.79 -48.25
C SER A 3 -7.35 -49.30 -47.93
N LYS A 4 -8.10 -48.78 -46.94
CA LYS A 4 -8.07 -47.37 -46.56
C LYS A 4 -7.06 -47.10 -45.44
N GLU A 5 -6.88 -48.09 -44.57
CA GLU A 5 -5.80 -48.10 -43.56
C GLU A 5 -4.43 -48.27 -44.24
N GLU A 6 -4.31 -49.12 -45.26
CA GLU A 6 -3.07 -49.24 -46.04
C GLU A 6 -2.71 -47.94 -46.80
N GLU A 7 -3.70 -47.20 -47.33
CA GLU A 7 -3.45 -45.90 -47.98
C GLU A 7 -2.99 -44.83 -46.96
N GLU A 8 -3.60 -44.76 -45.77
CA GLU A 8 -3.18 -43.83 -44.70
C GLU A 8 -1.78 -44.19 -44.15
N ASP A 9 -1.44 -45.48 -44.05
CA ASP A 9 -0.12 -45.95 -43.62
C ASP A 9 0.96 -45.65 -44.68
N ILE A 10 0.65 -45.77 -45.97
CA ILE A 10 1.58 -45.42 -47.06
C ILE A 10 1.76 -43.89 -47.16
N GLU A 11 0.71 -43.10 -46.94
CA GLU A 11 0.78 -41.64 -46.93
C GLU A 11 1.61 -41.11 -45.75
N SER A 12 1.46 -41.73 -44.56
CA SER A 12 2.28 -41.41 -43.38
C SER A 12 3.76 -41.78 -43.59
N THR A 13 4.04 -42.96 -44.17
CA THR A 13 5.41 -43.43 -44.45
C THR A 13 6.11 -42.57 -45.51
N ASN A 14 5.38 -42.09 -46.53
CA ASN A 14 5.90 -41.15 -47.52
C ASN A 14 6.09 -39.73 -46.95
N SER A 15 5.27 -39.31 -45.99
CA SER A 15 5.47 -38.02 -45.32
C SER A 15 6.72 -38.02 -44.42
N ASP A 16 6.99 -39.13 -43.72
CA ASP A 16 8.18 -39.32 -42.90
C ASP A 16 9.46 -39.45 -43.74
N SER A 17 9.39 -40.13 -44.90
CA SER A 17 10.53 -40.20 -45.84
C SER A 17 10.85 -38.83 -46.45
N MET A 18 9.83 -38.04 -46.80
CA MET A 18 9.99 -36.69 -47.34
C MET A 18 10.50 -35.68 -46.30
N PHE A 19 10.14 -35.85 -45.02
CA PHE A 19 10.71 -35.09 -43.90
C PHE A 19 12.17 -35.44 -43.64
N SER A 20 12.52 -36.73 -43.77
CA SER A 20 13.88 -37.26 -43.55
C SER A 20 14.88 -36.87 -44.65
N GLU A 21 14.47 -36.83 -45.91
CA GLU A 21 15.39 -36.57 -47.04
C GLU A 21 15.79 -35.09 -47.17
N ASN A 22 14.97 -34.14 -46.69
CA ASN A 22 15.18 -32.70 -46.90
C ASN A 22 15.61 -31.91 -45.65
N THR A 23 15.76 -32.54 -44.48
CA THR A 23 16.17 -31.82 -43.26
C THR A 23 17.63 -32.03 -42.91
N ARG A 24 18.45 -30.99 -43.11
CA ARG A 24 19.82 -30.95 -42.61
C ARG A 24 19.79 -30.98 -41.08
N LEU A 25 20.20 -32.09 -40.48
CA LEU A 25 20.33 -32.23 -39.03
C LEU A 25 21.37 -31.24 -38.50
N LEU A 26 20.92 -30.28 -37.69
CA LEU A 26 21.78 -29.34 -36.99
C LEU A 26 22.57 -30.09 -35.90
N LYS A 27 23.87 -29.81 -35.77
CA LYS A 27 24.76 -30.41 -34.76
C LYS A 27 25.49 -29.32 -33.98
N GLY A 28 25.88 -29.63 -32.74
CA GLY A 28 26.71 -28.73 -31.92
C GLY A 28 26.00 -27.44 -31.51
N THR A 29 26.63 -26.30 -31.81
CA THR A 29 26.16 -24.95 -31.42
C THR A 29 24.89 -24.53 -32.13
N ASP A 30 24.72 -24.91 -33.39
CA ASP A 30 23.56 -24.52 -34.19
C ASP A 30 22.29 -25.19 -33.67
N LEU A 31 22.41 -26.44 -33.22
CA LEU A 31 21.32 -27.14 -32.52
C LEU A 31 20.98 -26.45 -31.20
N TYR A 32 21.98 -26.05 -30.42
CA TYR A 32 21.77 -25.37 -29.15
C TYR A 32 21.07 -24.01 -29.32
N LEU A 33 21.49 -23.20 -30.31
CA LEU A 33 20.85 -21.93 -30.64
C LEU A 33 19.42 -22.14 -31.14
N ASN A 34 19.19 -23.15 -31.99
CA ASN A 34 17.85 -23.45 -32.47
C ASN A 34 16.92 -23.93 -31.33
N GLN A 35 17.43 -24.72 -30.38
CA GLN A 35 16.68 -25.11 -29.17
C GLN A 35 16.29 -23.88 -28.34
N TRP A 36 17.22 -22.94 -28.11
CA TRP A 36 16.92 -21.69 -27.42
C TRP A 36 15.87 -20.84 -28.14
N HIS A 37 16.03 -20.67 -29.45
CA HIS A 37 15.08 -19.93 -30.28
C HIS A 37 13.69 -20.59 -30.23
N ALA A 38 13.60 -21.92 -30.37
CA ALA A 38 12.34 -22.65 -30.30
C ALA A 38 11.65 -22.52 -28.93
N MET A 39 12.40 -22.58 -27.83
CA MET A 39 11.84 -22.42 -26.48
C MET A 39 11.29 -21.01 -26.24
N LEU A 40 12.02 -19.97 -26.69
CA LEU A 40 11.56 -18.59 -26.60
C LEU A 40 10.38 -18.32 -27.52
N LEU A 41 10.38 -18.86 -28.74
CA LEU A 41 9.27 -18.73 -29.69
C LEU A 41 7.99 -19.37 -29.15
N LYS A 42 8.08 -20.57 -28.55
CA LYS A 42 6.96 -21.23 -27.86
C LYS A 42 6.34 -20.31 -26.82
N LYS A 43 7.18 -19.66 -26.01
CA LYS A 43 6.77 -18.73 -24.96
C LYS A 43 6.11 -17.47 -25.52
N PHE A 44 6.73 -16.86 -26.52
CA PHE A 44 6.15 -15.73 -27.23
C PHE A 44 4.77 -16.04 -27.80
N LEU A 45 4.64 -17.17 -28.51
CA LEU A 45 3.37 -17.61 -29.08
C LEU A 45 2.31 -17.87 -28.00
N TYR A 46 2.69 -18.44 -26.86
CA TYR A 46 1.79 -18.61 -25.72
C TYR A 46 1.31 -17.25 -25.18
N THR A 47 2.23 -16.32 -24.90
CA THR A 47 1.91 -14.97 -24.41
C THR A 47 1.00 -14.23 -25.39
N PHE A 48 1.28 -14.30 -26.70
CA PHE A 48 0.48 -13.64 -27.74
C PHE A 48 -0.92 -14.23 -27.87
N ARG A 49 -1.04 -15.57 -27.85
CA ARG A 49 -2.36 -16.26 -27.85
C ARG A 49 -3.15 -16.00 -26.57
N LYS A 50 -2.47 -15.78 -25.44
CA LYS A 50 -3.07 -15.46 -24.13
C LYS A 50 -2.97 -13.97 -23.79
N LYS A 51 -3.18 -13.09 -24.78
CA LYS A 51 -3.16 -11.63 -24.63
C LYS A 51 -4.00 -11.08 -23.47
N PHE A 52 -5.14 -11.72 -23.16
CA PHE A 52 -5.98 -11.31 -22.03
C PHE A 52 -5.29 -11.50 -20.68
N LEU A 53 -4.55 -12.59 -20.50
CA LEU A 53 -3.80 -12.84 -19.26
C LEU A 53 -2.67 -11.83 -19.09
N PHE A 54 -1.94 -11.55 -20.17
CA PHE A 54 -0.88 -10.53 -20.17
C PHE A 54 -1.44 -9.13 -19.91
N LEU A 55 -2.60 -8.79 -20.49
CA LEU A 55 -3.28 -7.52 -20.22
C LEU A 55 -3.73 -7.42 -18.75
N LEU A 56 -4.33 -8.49 -18.20
CA LEU A 56 -4.75 -8.53 -16.79
C LEU A 56 -3.55 -8.39 -15.84
N GLN A 57 -2.43 -9.05 -16.15
CA GLN A 57 -1.18 -8.94 -15.40
C GLN A 57 -0.68 -7.49 -15.31
N ASN A 58 -0.85 -6.69 -16.36
CA ASN A 58 -0.39 -5.30 -16.40
C ASN A 58 -1.43 -4.28 -15.88
N LEU A 59 -2.73 -4.58 -16.00
CA LEU A 59 -3.79 -3.72 -15.47
C LEU A 59 -3.91 -3.78 -13.94
N LEU A 60 -3.65 -4.93 -13.33
CA LEU A 60 -3.75 -5.08 -11.87
C LEU A 60 -2.83 -4.09 -11.13
N PRO A 61 -1.53 -3.98 -11.42
CA PRO A 61 -0.67 -3.02 -10.74
C PRO A 61 -1.11 -1.57 -10.93
N ILE A 62 -1.58 -1.20 -12.13
CA ILE A 62 -2.13 0.14 -12.40
C ILE A 62 -3.30 0.42 -11.45
N PHE A 63 -4.26 -0.52 -11.38
CA PHE A 63 -5.44 -0.39 -10.52
C PHE A 63 -5.06 -0.25 -9.03
N PHE A 64 -4.17 -1.10 -8.52
CA PHE A 64 -3.75 -1.06 -7.11
C PHE A 64 -2.98 0.22 -6.78
N VAL A 65 -2.08 0.69 -7.66
CA VAL A 65 -1.37 1.96 -7.45
C VAL A 65 -2.33 3.14 -7.46
N ILE A 66 -3.24 3.22 -8.43
CA ILE A 66 -4.25 4.30 -8.51
C ILE A 66 -5.11 4.33 -7.23
N ILE A 67 -5.67 3.19 -6.82
CA ILE A 67 -6.50 3.12 -5.61
C ILE A 67 -5.69 3.53 -4.38
N THR A 68 -4.45 3.08 -4.26
CA THR A 68 -3.60 3.42 -3.11
C THR A 68 -3.37 4.92 -3.03
N ILE A 69 -3.07 5.57 -4.16
CA ILE A 69 -2.82 7.02 -4.19
C ILE A 69 -4.11 7.79 -3.91
N LEU A 70 -5.26 7.35 -4.43
CA LEU A 70 -6.56 7.95 -4.12
C LEU A 70 -6.89 7.85 -2.63
N ILE A 71 -6.69 6.68 -2.03
CA ILE A 71 -6.87 6.47 -0.59
C ILE A 71 -5.88 7.36 0.17
N SER A 72 -4.61 7.37 -0.19
CA SER A 72 -3.58 8.15 0.49
C SER A 72 -3.83 9.66 0.42
N ARG A 73 -4.32 10.18 -0.72
CA ARG A 73 -4.65 11.60 -0.89
C ARG A 73 -5.85 12.03 -0.04
N ASN A 74 -6.84 11.14 0.12
CA ASN A 74 -8.05 11.41 0.89
C ASN A 74 -7.89 11.12 2.38
N SER A 75 -7.09 10.11 2.73
CA SER A 75 -6.83 9.66 4.10
C SER A 75 -5.70 10.41 4.79
N SER A 76 -5.16 11.48 4.18
CA SER A 76 -3.99 12.19 4.69
C SER A 76 -4.30 12.84 6.04
N THR A 77 -4.09 12.06 7.10
CA THR A 77 -4.37 12.43 8.48
C THR A 77 -3.43 13.57 8.93
N PHE A 78 -2.37 13.86 8.16
CA PHE A 78 -1.29 14.77 8.57
C PHE A 78 -0.80 15.73 7.47
N ARG A 79 -1.65 16.08 6.49
CA ARG A 79 -1.39 17.29 5.70
C ARG A 79 -1.37 18.50 6.64
N GLN A 80 -0.60 19.53 6.29
CA GLN A 80 -0.71 20.82 6.98
C GLN A 80 -2.17 21.24 6.93
N LEU A 81 -2.77 21.37 8.11
CA LEU A 81 -4.18 21.74 8.24
C LEU A 81 -4.29 23.20 7.81
N PRO A 82 -5.08 23.52 6.77
CA PRO A 82 -5.23 24.89 6.32
C PRO A 82 -5.91 25.73 7.42
N ALA A 83 -5.66 27.04 7.40
CA ALA A 83 -6.38 27.94 8.28
C ALA A 83 -7.89 27.92 7.95
N ILE A 84 -8.72 27.77 8.97
CA ILE A 84 -10.17 27.71 8.83
C ILE A 84 -10.79 28.93 9.49
N LYS A 85 -11.62 29.66 8.73
CA LYS A 85 -12.44 30.77 9.26
C LYS A 85 -13.57 30.21 10.11
N ILE A 86 -13.63 30.61 11.38
CA ILE A 86 -14.68 30.19 12.31
C ILE A 86 -15.97 30.96 12.01
N SER A 87 -17.03 30.24 11.66
CA SER A 87 -18.34 30.82 11.32
C SER A 87 -19.47 29.79 11.40
N LEU A 88 -20.71 30.27 11.49
CA LEU A 88 -21.89 29.39 11.49
C LEU A 88 -22.01 28.60 10.17
N ALA A 89 -21.53 29.14 9.05
CA ALA A 89 -21.58 28.51 7.74
C ALA A 89 -20.81 27.17 7.63
N GLN A 90 -19.95 26.85 8.61
CA GLN A 90 -19.23 25.57 8.65
C GLN A 90 -20.13 24.37 8.96
N TYR A 91 -21.33 24.64 9.48
CA TYR A 91 -22.28 23.63 9.93
C TYR A 91 -23.49 23.61 8.98
N PRO A 92 -23.97 22.44 8.50
CA PRO A 92 -25.01 22.40 7.47
C PRO A 92 -26.34 23.03 7.89
N ARG A 93 -26.77 22.78 9.13
CA ARG A 93 -27.99 23.33 9.73
C ARG A 93 -27.78 23.52 11.21
N THR A 94 -28.02 24.73 11.71
CA THR A 94 -27.77 25.05 13.11
C THR A 94 -28.88 25.87 13.73
N PHE A 95 -29.08 25.64 15.03
CA PHE A 95 -29.82 26.49 15.92
C PHE A 95 -28.86 27.21 16.84
N THR A 96 -29.11 28.51 17.04
CA THR A 96 -28.43 29.29 18.08
C THR A 96 -29.48 29.83 19.03
N VAL A 97 -29.23 29.72 20.33
CA VAL A 97 -30.22 30.12 21.34
C VAL A 97 -29.80 31.45 21.98
N LEU A 98 -30.76 32.36 22.16
CA LEU A 98 -30.53 33.60 22.87
C LEU A 98 -31.55 33.74 24.01
N GLU A 99 -31.04 33.89 25.23
CA GLU A 99 -31.80 34.28 26.40
C GLU A 99 -31.56 35.77 26.68
N THR A 100 -32.64 36.52 26.91
CA THR A 100 -32.59 37.91 27.35
C THR A 100 -33.35 37.99 28.66
N THR A 101 -32.65 38.25 29.77
CA THR A 101 -33.30 38.26 31.09
C THR A 101 -34.30 39.41 31.19
N SER A 102 -35.41 39.20 31.89
CA SER A 102 -36.50 40.17 32.07
C SER A 102 -36.11 41.45 32.82
N ASN A 103 -34.97 41.47 33.52
CA ASN A 103 -34.49 42.61 34.29
C ASN A 103 -33.77 43.68 33.45
N ILE A 104 -33.74 43.55 32.12
CA ILE A 104 -33.03 44.48 31.24
C ILE A 104 -33.90 45.71 30.96
N ALA A 105 -33.40 46.89 31.34
CA ALA A 105 -34.09 48.16 31.10
C ALA A 105 -34.25 48.44 29.59
N PRO A 106 -35.39 48.98 29.15
CA PRO A 106 -35.60 49.33 27.75
C PRO A 106 -34.60 50.41 27.30
N GLY A 107 -33.87 50.14 26.21
CA GLY A 107 -32.83 51.03 25.67
C GLY A 107 -31.43 50.87 26.30
N SER A 108 -31.26 49.92 27.21
CA SER A 108 -29.96 49.56 27.79
C SER A 108 -28.96 49.05 26.72
N LEU A 109 -27.68 49.10 27.08
CA LEU A 109 -26.59 48.60 26.24
C LEU A 109 -26.78 47.11 25.93
N GLU A 110 -27.20 46.34 26.94
CA GLU A 110 -27.46 44.91 26.92
C GLU A 110 -28.55 44.57 25.90
N GLN A 111 -29.65 45.33 25.87
CA GLN A 111 -30.71 45.12 24.90
C GLN A 111 -30.24 45.39 23.46
N ARG A 112 -29.38 46.40 23.26
CA ARG A 112 -28.78 46.69 21.96
C ARG A 112 -27.83 45.57 21.52
N ILE A 113 -27.03 45.02 22.44
CA ILE A 113 -26.15 43.88 22.15
C ILE A 113 -26.97 42.64 21.82
N ALA A 114 -28.04 42.37 22.58
CA ALA A 114 -28.95 41.28 22.28
C ALA A 114 -29.59 41.46 20.89
N ALA A 115 -30.02 42.67 20.52
CA ALA A 115 -30.57 42.96 19.19
C ALA A 115 -29.54 42.73 18.07
N GLU A 116 -28.31 43.23 18.22
CA GLU A 116 -27.24 43.00 17.23
C GLU A 116 -26.86 41.52 17.12
N TYR A 117 -26.85 40.78 18.22
CA TYR A 117 -26.63 39.34 18.20
C TYR A 117 -27.67 38.62 17.34
N LYS A 118 -28.96 39.01 17.46
CA LYS A 118 -30.04 38.48 16.59
C LYS A 118 -29.77 38.79 15.12
N THR A 119 -29.39 40.03 14.82
CA THR A 119 -29.08 40.48 13.45
C THR A 119 -27.92 39.68 12.86
N ILE A 120 -26.85 39.47 13.62
CA ILE A 120 -25.67 38.71 13.18
C ILE A 120 -26.06 37.26 12.88
N VAL A 121 -26.76 36.57 13.77
CA VAL A 121 -27.18 35.18 13.53
C VAL A 121 -28.07 35.09 12.29
N ASN A 122 -29.08 35.96 12.19
CA ASN A 122 -30.01 35.96 11.06
C ASN A 122 -29.34 36.29 9.71
N SER A 123 -28.21 37.00 9.72
CA SER A 123 -27.45 37.31 8.50
C SER A 123 -26.86 36.08 7.81
N TYR A 124 -26.72 34.94 8.50
CA TYR A 124 -26.22 33.70 7.92
C TYR A 124 -27.26 32.93 7.07
N GLY A 125 -28.51 33.37 7.05
CA GLY A 125 -29.58 32.81 6.20
C GLY A 125 -30.38 31.67 6.84
N GLY A 126 -31.35 31.13 6.10
CA GLY A 126 -32.41 30.26 6.65
C GLY A 126 -31.97 28.90 7.21
N ASN A 127 -30.75 28.45 6.92
CA ASN A 127 -30.18 27.23 7.50
C ASN A 127 -29.66 27.42 8.94
N HIS A 128 -29.52 28.68 9.38
CA HIS A 128 -29.03 29.05 10.70
C HIS A 128 -30.12 29.82 11.44
N GLN A 129 -30.88 29.12 12.28
CA GLN A 129 -32.05 29.67 12.93
C GLN A 129 -31.75 30.13 14.35
N LEU A 130 -32.18 31.34 14.67
CA LEU A 130 -32.18 31.83 16.03
C LEU A 130 -33.42 31.33 16.78
N GLN A 131 -33.23 30.78 17.98
CA GLN A 131 -34.31 30.46 18.92
C GLN A 131 -34.19 31.33 20.17
N LEU A 132 -35.34 31.80 20.66
CA LEU A 132 -35.43 32.57 21.89
C LEU A 132 -35.97 31.66 23.00
N THR A 133 -35.41 31.76 24.20
CA THR A 133 -35.86 30.96 25.35
C THR A 133 -37.20 31.45 25.94
N GLY A 134 -37.66 32.64 25.53
CA GLY A 134 -38.87 33.26 26.06
C GLY A 134 -38.70 33.64 27.52
N GLU A 135 -39.64 33.22 28.37
CA GLU A 135 -39.63 33.45 29.82
C GLU A 135 -38.81 32.40 30.60
N SER A 136 -38.34 31.34 29.93
CA SER A 136 -37.60 30.27 30.58
C SER A 136 -36.10 30.56 30.65
N ASN A 137 -35.48 30.17 31.77
CA ASN A 137 -34.02 30.23 31.92
C ASN A 137 -33.35 29.28 30.92
N PHE A 138 -32.26 29.69 30.28
CA PHE A 138 -31.52 28.88 29.29
C PHE A 138 -31.24 27.46 29.77
N THR A 139 -30.86 27.29 31.04
CA THR A 139 -30.54 25.96 31.59
C THR A 139 -31.76 25.04 31.60
N LYS A 140 -32.94 25.57 31.93
CA LYS A 140 -34.19 24.78 31.91
C LYS A 140 -34.65 24.53 30.48
N TYR A 141 -34.55 25.54 29.62
CA TYR A 141 -34.89 25.44 28.19
C TYR A 141 -34.09 24.34 27.49
N ILE A 142 -32.78 24.30 27.68
CA ILE A 142 -31.92 23.34 27.00
C ILE A 142 -32.11 21.91 27.54
N LEU A 143 -32.46 21.75 28.83
CA LEU A 143 -32.76 20.44 29.43
C LEU A 143 -34.09 19.88 28.93
N ASP A 144 -35.14 20.71 28.88
CA ASP A 144 -36.46 20.34 28.32
C ASP A 144 -36.36 19.99 26.83
N LEU A 145 -35.58 20.77 26.09
CA LEU A 145 -35.23 20.47 24.71
C LEU A 145 -34.44 19.17 24.58
N GLY A 146 -33.59 18.86 25.56
CA GLY A 146 -32.85 17.60 25.63
C GLY A 146 -33.76 16.38 25.76
N GLU A 147 -34.90 16.50 26.46
CA GLU A 147 -35.89 15.43 26.57
C GLU A 147 -36.66 15.22 25.27
N THR A 148 -36.98 16.30 24.55
CA THR A 148 -37.82 16.28 23.33
C THR A 148 -37.03 15.99 22.04
N GLU A 149 -35.92 16.68 21.81
CA GLU A 149 -35.09 16.57 20.60
C GLU A 149 -33.92 15.58 20.75
N GLN A 150 -33.64 15.11 21.98
CA GLN A 150 -32.66 14.07 22.30
C GLN A 150 -31.30 14.29 21.60
N VAL A 151 -30.81 13.31 20.84
CA VAL A 151 -29.48 13.31 20.20
C VAL A 151 -29.31 14.45 19.19
N ARG A 152 -30.41 15.02 18.65
CA ARG A 152 -30.33 16.11 17.67
C ARG A 152 -29.81 17.41 18.28
N ILE A 153 -29.95 17.61 19.59
CA ILE A 153 -29.41 18.77 20.29
C ILE A 153 -27.89 18.87 20.12
N ASN A 154 -27.20 17.73 20.22
CA ASN A 154 -25.76 17.63 20.14
C ASN A 154 -25.19 18.04 18.77
N SER A 155 -25.94 17.80 17.68
CA SER A 155 -25.48 18.08 16.32
C SER A 155 -25.97 19.41 15.75
N ARG A 156 -27.14 19.91 16.20
CA ARG A 156 -27.77 21.10 15.60
C ARG A 156 -27.66 22.36 16.47
N TYR A 157 -27.57 22.26 17.78
CA TYR A 157 -27.52 23.44 18.66
C TYR A 157 -26.07 23.81 18.93
N VAL A 158 -25.53 24.78 18.21
CA VAL A 158 -24.06 24.98 18.15
C VAL A 158 -23.53 26.07 19.06
N ALA A 159 -24.34 27.10 19.34
CA ALA A 159 -23.94 28.26 20.14
C ALA A 159 -25.16 28.86 20.84
N ALA A 160 -24.96 29.38 22.05
CA ALA A 160 -25.99 30.14 22.73
C ALA A 160 -25.42 31.29 23.57
N ALA A 161 -26.25 32.28 23.88
CA ALA A 161 -25.88 33.41 24.70
C ALA A 161 -27.02 33.78 25.66
N THR A 162 -26.68 34.06 26.91
CA THR A 162 -27.57 34.68 27.90
C THR A 162 -27.09 36.10 28.14
N VAL A 163 -27.92 37.07 27.81
CA VAL A 163 -27.68 38.49 28.12
C VAL A 163 -28.44 38.82 29.39
N SER A 164 -27.71 39.23 30.42
CA SER A 164 -28.22 39.68 31.71
C SER A 164 -27.70 41.08 32.05
N ASP A 165 -28.29 41.72 33.05
CA ASP A 165 -27.86 43.04 33.51
C ASP A 165 -26.37 43.02 33.89
N SER A 166 -25.55 43.82 33.22
CA SER A 166 -24.07 43.89 33.34
C SER A 166 -23.26 42.61 33.06
N LYS A 167 -23.88 41.49 32.64
CA LYS A 167 -23.17 40.23 32.38
C LYS A 167 -23.72 39.51 31.15
N ILE A 168 -22.83 39.07 30.27
CA ILE A 168 -23.17 38.21 29.12
C ILE A 168 -22.48 36.85 29.31
N THR A 169 -23.27 35.77 29.25
CA THR A 169 -22.78 34.40 29.35
C THR A 169 -22.87 33.72 27.99
N ALA A 170 -21.75 33.23 27.47
CA ALA A 170 -21.69 32.47 26.23
C ALA A 170 -21.71 30.97 26.54
N TRP A 171 -22.69 30.25 25.99
CA TRP A 171 -22.88 28.82 26.20
C TRP A 171 -22.39 28.04 24.98
N LEU A 172 -21.39 27.20 25.18
CA LEU A 172 -20.83 26.35 24.14
C LEU A 172 -21.45 24.96 24.16
N ASN A 173 -21.64 24.38 22.98
CA ASN A 173 -21.89 22.95 22.84
C ASN A 173 -20.56 22.24 22.53
N ASN A 174 -20.12 21.33 23.38
CA ASN A 174 -18.82 20.64 23.23
C ASN A 174 -18.85 19.44 22.27
N GLN A 175 -19.99 19.17 21.60
CA GLN A 175 -20.11 18.03 20.68
C GLN A 175 -19.60 18.36 19.26
N PRO A 176 -20.01 19.47 18.62
CA PRO A 176 -19.43 19.88 17.35
C PRO A 176 -18.04 20.52 17.55
N LEU A 177 -17.10 20.23 16.65
CA LEU A 177 -15.75 20.80 16.69
C LEU A 177 -15.78 22.32 16.42
N HIS A 178 -14.94 23.10 17.11
CA HIS A 178 -14.75 24.55 16.91
C HIS A 178 -15.92 25.46 17.33
N THR A 179 -16.86 24.97 18.14
CA THR A 179 -17.97 25.76 18.71
C THR A 179 -17.53 26.75 19.79
N ALA A 180 -16.47 26.44 20.55
CA ALA A 180 -15.95 27.32 21.59
C ALA A 180 -15.51 28.70 21.04
N PRO A 181 -14.60 28.80 20.06
CA PRO A 181 -14.24 30.09 19.47
C PRO A 181 -15.41 30.72 18.69
N LEU A 182 -16.32 29.92 18.13
CA LEU A 182 -17.50 30.41 17.43
C LEU A 182 -18.44 31.19 18.36
N THR A 183 -18.81 30.60 19.49
CA THR A 183 -19.78 31.17 20.43
C THR A 183 -19.29 32.51 20.97
N VAL A 184 -18.00 32.57 21.34
CA VAL A 184 -17.38 33.81 21.81
C VAL A 184 -17.31 34.86 20.69
N ASN A 185 -16.96 34.46 19.46
CA ASN A 185 -16.88 35.38 18.33
C ASN A 185 -18.25 36.02 17.99
N LEU A 186 -19.35 35.28 18.12
CA LEU A 186 -20.70 35.81 17.90
C LEU A 186 -21.05 36.90 18.94
N VAL A 187 -20.75 36.65 20.21
CA VAL A 187 -20.99 37.63 21.29
C VAL A 187 -20.09 38.86 21.13
N HIS A 188 -18.80 38.67 20.88
CA HIS A 188 -17.87 39.79 20.68
C HIS A 188 -18.20 40.64 19.46
N ASN A 189 -18.67 40.04 18.36
CA ASN A 189 -19.14 40.82 17.20
C ASN A 189 -20.37 41.68 17.55
N ALA A 190 -21.32 41.13 18.30
CA ALA A 190 -22.49 41.89 18.74
C ALA A 190 -22.07 43.07 19.64
N MET A 191 -21.14 42.85 20.56
CA MET A 191 -20.59 43.91 21.41
C MET A 191 -19.84 44.97 20.60
N ALA A 192 -18.98 44.56 19.67
CA ALA A 192 -18.18 45.46 18.85
C ALA A 192 -19.05 46.39 18.00
N LYS A 193 -20.13 45.86 17.41
CA LYS A 193 -21.07 46.68 16.63
C LYS A 193 -21.78 47.75 17.44
N VAL A 194 -22.12 47.44 18.70
CA VAL A 194 -22.81 48.38 19.59
C VAL A 194 -21.87 49.41 20.19
N LEU A 195 -20.67 49.00 20.59
CA LEU A 195 -19.71 49.84 21.33
C LEU A 195 -18.82 50.69 20.42
N ILE A 196 -18.38 50.14 19.28
CA ILE A 196 -17.45 50.81 18.36
C ILE A 196 -18.21 51.46 17.20
N GLY A 197 -19.13 50.71 16.60
CA GLY A 197 -19.97 51.18 15.49
C GLY A 197 -20.40 50.06 14.55
N PRO A 198 -21.39 50.31 13.68
CA PRO A 198 -22.05 49.27 12.87
C PRO A 198 -21.12 48.58 11.85
N GLU A 199 -20.05 49.25 11.44
CA GLU A 199 -19.03 48.76 10.50
C GLU A 199 -17.98 47.85 11.17
N ALA A 200 -17.95 47.79 12.51
CA ALA A 200 -16.99 46.95 13.22
C ALA A 200 -17.32 45.47 13.01
N SER A 201 -16.32 44.67 12.62
CA SER A 201 -16.43 43.22 12.51
C SER A 201 -15.16 42.54 13.00
N ILE A 202 -15.33 41.41 13.68
CA ILE A 202 -14.29 40.56 14.24
C ILE A 202 -14.35 39.22 13.51
N THR A 203 -13.23 38.81 12.94
CA THR A 203 -13.09 37.51 12.28
C THR A 203 -12.06 36.68 13.01
N VAL A 204 -12.40 35.41 13.29
CA VAL A 204 -11.54 34.48 13.99
C VAL A 204 -11.15 33.37 13.03
N TYR A 205 -9.85 33.10 12.93
CA TYR A 205 -9.28 32.02 12.14
C TYR A 205 -8.58 31.04 13.08
N ASN A 206 -8.90 29.75 12.95
CA ASN A 206 -8.09 28.70 13.55
C ASN A 206 -7.03 28.28 12.54
N ALA A 207 -5.77 28.63 12.80
CA ALA A 207 -4.62 28.29 11.97
C ALA A 207 -3.67 27.41 12.80
N PRO A 208 -3.75 26.08 12.67
CA PRO A 208 -2.86 25.17 13.40
C PRO A 208 -1.39 25.43 13.03
N LEU A 209 -0.52 25.31 14.03
CA LEU A 209 0.91 25.36 13.78
C LEU A 209 1.34 24.16 12.91
N PRO A 210 2.34 24.32 12.03
CA PRO A 210 2.93 23.19 11.31
C PRO A 210 3.39 22.10 12.29
N TYR A 211 3.22 20.84 11.89
CA TYR A 211 3.71 19.71 12.69
C TYR A 211 5.20 19.83 12.98
N SER A 212 5.55 19.57 14.24
CA SER A 212 6.96 19.49 14.65
C SER A 212 7.68 18.38 13.89
N LEU A 213 8.99 18.55 13.73
CA LEU A 213 9.84 17.57 13.03
C LEU A 213 9.82 16.21 13.74
N GLU A 214 9.78 16.21 15.07
CA GLU A 214 9.64 15.00 15.88
C GLU A 214 8.32 14.29 15.59
N THR A 215 7.20 15.02 15.54
CA THR A 215 5.90 14.45 15.19
C THR A 215 5.90 13.84 13.78
N LYS A 216 6.51 14.52 12.80
CA LYS A 216 6.65 14.00 11.44
C LYS A 216 7.48 12.70 11.40
N LEU A 217 8.61 12.66 12.12
CA LEU A 217 9.48 11.47 12.17
C LEU A 217 8.86 10.32 12.96
N ALA A 218 8.13 10.60 14.04
CA ALA A 218 7.38 9.59 14.79
C ALA A 218 6.30 8.95 13.90
N GLN A 219 5.60 9.75 13.09
CA GLN A 219 4.59 9.26 12.15
C GLN A 219 5.17 8.38 11.03
N LEU A 220 6.40 8.64 10.58
CA LEU A 220 7.06 7.74 9.63
C LEU A 220 7.24 6.33 10.21
N ASN A 221 7.51 6.22 11.52
CA ASN A 221 7.65 4.92 12.20
C ASN A 221 6.28 4.31 12.55
N ALA A 222 5.23 5.12 12.68
CA ALA A 222 3.87 4.67 12.96
C ALA A 222 3.18 3.97 11.77
N GLY A 223 3.88 3.76 10.64
CA GLY A 223 3.43 2.96 9.48
C GLY A 223 2.15 3.46 8.79
N THR A 224 1.59 4.60 9.17
CA THR A 224 0.43 5.23 8.53
C THR A 224 0.84 6.21 7.43
N ASN A 225 1.92 5.89 6.71
CA ASN A 225 2.48 6.74 5.67
C ASN A 225 2.21 6.19 4.26
N VAL A 226 2.39 7.03 3.23
CA VAL A 226 2.12 6.66 1.83
C VAL A 226 2.98 5.47 1.39
N GLY A 227 4.22 5.40 1.86
CA GLY A 227 5.16 4.31 1.58
C GLY A 227 4.67 2.96 2.08
N THR A 228 4.18 2.88 3.32
CA THR A 228 3.64 1.65 3.91
C THR A 228 2.35 1.21 3.22
N GLN A 229 1.49 2.16 2.85
CA GLN A 229 0.27 1.87 2.07
C GLN A 229 0.61 1.31 0.68
N LEU A 230 1.56 1.94 -0.02
CA LEU A 230 2.05 1.45 -1.32
C LEU A 230 2.77 0.11 -1.20
N ALA A 231 3.61 -0.09 -0.19
CA ALA A 231 4.28 -1.36 0.07
C ALA A 231 3.27 -2.50 0.25
N THR A 232 2.21 -2.26 1.02
CA THR A 232 1.14 -3.23 1.27
C THR A 232 0.36 -3.55 -0.01
N ASN A 233 -0.14 -2.54 -0.72
CA ASN A 233 -1.01 -2.73 -1.88
C ASN A 233 -0.25 -3.21 -3.12
N VAL A 234 0.97 -2.73 -3.36
CA VAL A 234 1.85 -3.24 -4.42
C VAL A 234 2.31 -4.66 -4.08
N GLY A 235 2.68 -4.93 -2.83
CA GLY A 235 3.02 -6.28 -2.36
C GLY A 235 1.85 -7.27 -2.59
N PHE A 236 0.64 -6.86 -2.25
CA PHE A 236 -0.58 -7.64 -2.46
C PHE A 236 -0.86 -7.87 -3.95
N CYS A 237 -0.75 -6.84 -4.78
CA CYS A 237 -0.86 -6.96 -6.23
C CYS A 237 0.15 -7.96 -6.80
N MET A 238 1.40 -7.88 -6.35
CA MET A 238 2.49 -8.75 -6.81
C MET A 238 2.28 -10.22 -6.41
N CYS A 239 1.48 -10.52 -5.39
CA CYS A 239 1.07 -11.89 -5.07
C CYS A 239 0.30 -12.54 -6.22
N PHE A 240 -0.59 -11.81 -6.89
CA PHE A 240 -1.36 -12.30 -8.05
C PHE A 240 -0.53 -12.28 -9.34
N VAL A 241 0.21 -11.20 -9.58
CA VAL A 241 1.07 -11.06 -10.77
C VAL A 241 2.09 -12.19 -10.85
N SER A 242 2.79 -12.46 -9.74
CA SER A 242 3.76 -13.57 -9.68
C SER A 242 3.10 -14.94 -9.82
N ALA A 243 1.88 -15.12 -9.30
CA ALA A 243 1.15 -16.38 -9.42
C ALA A 243 0.68 -16.66 -10.86
N PHE A 244 0.46 -15.65 -11.73
CA PHE A 244 0.08 -15.91 -13.12
C PHE A 244 1.11 -16.75 -13.89
N TYR A 245 2.40 -16.61 -13.57
CA TYR A 245 3.47 -17.40 -14.19
C TYR A 245 3.34 -18.91 -13.92
N ILE A 246 2.67 -19.30 -12.82
CA ILE A 246 2.44 -20.71 -12.49
C ILE A 246 1.53 -21.41 -13.51
N LEU A 247 0.60 -20.66 -14.13
CA LEU A 247 -0.43 -21.21 -15.03
C LEU A 247 0.19 -21.90 -16.25
N PHE A 248 1.21 -21.28 -16.84
CA PHE A 248 1.91 -21.85 -17.99
C PHE A 248 2.63 -23.14 -17.62
N LEU A 249 3.37 -23.13 -16.50
CA LEU A 249 4.19 -24.26 -16.06
C LEU A 249 3.35 -25.50 -15.72
N ILE A 250 2.25 -25.31 -15.00
CA ILE A 250 1.36 -26.42 -14.65
C ILE A 250 0.73 -26.98 -15.92
N LYS A 251 0.23 -26.12 -16.82
CA LYS A 251 -0.36 -26.55 -18.09
C LYS A 251 0.64 -27.32 -18.95
N GLU A 252 1.89 -26.89 -19.01
CA GLU A 252 2.94 -27.55 -19.78
C GLU A 252 3.27 -28.95 -19.23
N ARG A 253 3.19 -29.13 -17.91
CA ARG A 253 3.34 -30.44 -17.28
C ARG A 253 2.12 -31.34 -17.49
N GLU A 254 0.90 -30.82 -17.31
CA GLU A 254 -0.33 -31.61 -17.48
C GLU A 254 -0.50 -32.11 -18.91
N THR A 255 -0.22 -31.25 -19.89
CA THR A 255 -0.26 -31.63 -21.32
C THR A 255 0.90 -32.53 -21.75
N ARG A 256 1.79 -32.90 -20.83
CA ARG A 256 3.03 -33.67 -21.07
C ARG A 256 3.95 -33.04 -22.12
N SER A 257 3.74 -31.77 -22.48
CA SER A 257 4.60 -31.07 -23.44
C SER A 257 6.03 -30.94 -22.91
N LYS A 258 6.20 -30.71 -21.60
CA LYS A 258 7.53 -30.70 -20.97
C LYS A 258 8.26 -32.04 -21.14
N LEU A 259 7.57 -33.17 -20.93
CA LEU A 259 8.14 -34.50 -21.09
C LEU A 259 8.59 -34.73 -22.54
N LEU A 260 7.75 -34.35 -23.51
CA LEU A 260 8.06 -34.47 -24.93
C LEU A 260 9.30 -33.64 -25.32
N GLN A 261 9.47 -32.44 -24.73
CA GLN A 261 10.64 -31.60 -24.99
C GLN A 261 11.94 -32.24 -24.47
N PHE A 262 11.90 -32.88 -23.30
CA PHE A 262 13.06 -33.61 -22.76
C PHE A 262 13.37 -34.88 -23.54
N VAL A 263 12.36 -35.63 -23.97
CA VAL A 263 12.54 -36.77 -24.89
C VAL A 263 13.13 -36.31 -26.23
N GLY A 264 12.74 -35.12 -26.70
CA GLY A 264 13.32 -34.45 -27.87
C GLY A 264 14.76 -33.94 -27.70
N GLY A 265 15.42 -34.22 -26.58
CA GLY A 265 16.85 -33.92 -26.36
C GLY A 265 17.13 -32.49 -25.89
N VAL A 266 16.13 -31.74 -25.41
CA VAL A 266 16.34 -30.42 -24.81
C VAL A 266 16.99 -30.58 -23.44
N ARG A 267 18.10 -29.88 -23.20
CA ARG A 267 18.78 -29.89 -21.90
C ARG A 267 17.95 -29.16 -20.84
N VAL A 268 17.96 -29.68 -19.61
CA VAL A 268 17.25 -29.10 -18.44
C VAL A 268 17.61 -27.62 -18.22
N TRP A 269 18.90 -27.27 -18.31
CA TRP A 269 19.36 -25.88 -18.19
C TRP A 269 18.79 -24.95 -19.26
N THR A 270 18.77 -25.39 -20.53
CA THR A 270 18.18 -24.62 -21.63
C THR A 270 16.70 -24.36 -21.39
N PHE A 271 15.97 -25.36 -20.90
CA PHE A 271 14.55 -25.23 -20.56
C PHE A 271 14.31 -24.17 -19.48
N TRP A 272 14.97 -24.27 -18.32
CA TRP A 272 14.72 -23.35 -17.20
C TRP A 272 15.27 -21.95 -17.43
N LEU A 273 16.42 -21.80 -18.08
CA LEU A 273 16.98 -20.48 -18.36
C LEU A 273 16.19 -19.75 -19.45
N SER A 274 15.74 -20.43 -20.51
CA SER A 274 14.87 -19.80 -21.52
C SER A 274 13.51 -19.40 -20.93
N GLN A 275 12.95 -20.23 -20.05
CA GLN A 275 11.76 -19.91 -19.26
C GLN A 275 11.98 -18.65 -18.41
N MET A 276 13.04 -18.63 -17.59
CA MET A 276 13.36 -17.52 -16.69
C MET A 276 13.57 -16.22 -17.46
N LEU A 277 14.28 -16.27 -18.58
CA LEU A 277 14.58 -15.10 -19.40
C LEU A 277 13.30 -14.46 -19.95
N TRP A 278 12.39 -15.26 -20.50
CA TRP A 278 11.13 -14.75 -21.04
C TRP A 278 10.20 -14.21 -19.94
N ASP A 279 10.07 -14.97 -18.86
CA ASP A 279 9.21 -14.58 -17.74
C ASP A 279 9.77 -13.30 -17.07
N MET A 280 11.09 -13.16 -16.94
CA MET A 280 11.76 -11.94 -16.47
C MET A 280 11.51 -10.76 -17.42
N ALA A 281 11.61 -10.95 -18.75
CA ALA A 281 11.35 -9.88 -19.71
C ALA A 281 9.92 -9.35 -19.61
N THR A 282 8.93 -10.24 -19.50
CA THR A 282 7.53 -9.84 -19.30
C THR A 282 7.30 -9.19 -17.94
N PHE A 283 7.98 -9.67 -16.88
CA PHE A 283 7.89 -9.09 -15.55
C PHE A 283 8.52 -7.70 -15.49
N ALA A 284 9.63 -7.48 -16.18
CA ALA A 284 10.30 -6.18 -16.28
C ALA A 284 9.39 -5.12 -16.93
N ILE A 285 8.55 -5.51 -17.89
CA ILE A 285 7.51 -4.64 -18.48
C ILE A 285 6.46 -4.29 -17.41
N THR A 286 5.97 -5.28 -16.65
CA THR A 286 5.00 -5.03 -15.56
C THR A 286 5.60 -4.11 -14.48
N ALA A 287 6.86 -4.32 -14.10
CA ALA A 287 7.58 -3.46 -13.16
C ALA A 287 7.76 -2.03 -13.69
N LEU A 288 8.05 -1.87 -14.99
CA LEU A 288 8.13 -0.55 -15.63
C LEU A 288 6.78 0.17 -15.59
N ILE A 289 5.67 -0.53 -15.84
CA ILE A 289 4.32 0.02 -15.79
C ILE A 289 3.97 0.53 -14.38
N VAL A 290 4.36 -0.21 -13.33
CA VAL A 290 4.19 0.23 -11.92
C VAL A 290 4.88 1.58 -11.71
N VAL A 291 6.14 1.68 -12.12
CA VAL A 291 6.99 2.86 -11.93
C VAL A 291 6.49 4.06 -12.76
N ILE A 292 6.05 3.83 -14.00
CA ILE A 292 5.42 4.87 -14.84
C ILE A 292 4.12 5.36 -14.19
N THR A 293 3.30 4.45 -13.67
CA THR A 293 2.05 4.83 -13.00
C THR A 293 2.32 5.71 -11.78
N LEU A 294 3.32 5.37 -10.95
CA LEU A 294 3.77 6.21 -9.84
C LEU A 294 4.26 7.59 -10.32
N ALA A 295 5.05 7.62 -11.40
CA ALA A 295 5.54 8.85 -11.99
C ALA A 295 4.39 9.77 -12.47
N CYS A 296 3.29 9.23 -13.00
CA CYS A 296 2.14 10.02 -13.45
C CYS A 296 1.45 10.80 -12.33
N PHE A 297 1.46 10.28 -11.09
CA PHE A 297 0.79 10.93 -9.96
C PHE A 297 1.62 12.01 -9.27
N GLN A 298 2.94 12.00 -9.45
CA GLN A 298 3.86 12.99 -8.85
C GLN A 298 3.72 13.11 -7.33
N GLU A 299 3.60 11.97 -6.64
CA GLU A 299 3.59 11.94 -5.16
C GLU A 299 4.98 12.20 -4.57
N GLU A 300 5.01 12.80 -3.38
CA GLU A 300 6.23 13.00 -2.60
C GLU A 300 6.94 11.65 -2.33
N GLY A 301 8.22 11.56 -2.73
CA GLY A 301 9.01 10.32 -2.65
C GLY A 301 8.94 9.43 -3.89
N PHE A 302 8.12 9.78 -4.88
CA PHE A 302 7.94 9.04 -6.14
C PHE A 302 7.96 9.93 -7.40
N ALA A 303 8.28 11.23 -7.25
CA ALA A 303 8.26 12.18 -8.37
C ALA A 303 9.54 12.15 -9.22
N TYR A 304 10.71 12.01 -8.58
CA TYR A 304 12.00 12.16 -9.25
C TYR A 304 12.52 10.83 -9.82
N PHE A 305 13.23 10.91 -10.95
CA PHE A 305 13.87 9.75 -11.59
C PHE A 305 14.80 8.99 -10.64
N SER A 306 15.56 9.71 -9.80
CA SER A 306 16.50 9.11 -8.86
C SER A 306 15.82 8.26 -7.78
N ASP A 307 14.56 8.54 -7.46
CA ASP A 307 13.78 7.78 -6.50
C ASP A 307 13.12 6.58 -7.19
N LEU A 308 12.48 6.83 -8.34
CA LEU A 308 11.80 5.82 -9.15
C LEU A 308 12.71 4.67 -9.60
N ILE A 309 13.96 4.96 -9.98
CA ILE A 309 14.91 3.92 -10.41
C ILE A 309 15.25 2.94 -9.28
N ARG A 310 15.20 3.37 -8.01
CA ARG A 310 15.46 2.49 -6.84
C ARG A 310 14.30 1.51 -6.65
N TYR A 311 13.06 1.96 -6.83
CA TYR A 311 11.88 1.09 -6.82
C TYR A 311 11.87 0.12 -8.00
N TYR A 312 12.24 0.59 -9.20
CA TYR A 312 12.40 -0.28 -10.36
C TYR A 312 13.44 -1.37 -10.10
N PHE A 313 14.61 -1.00 -9.57
CA PHE A 313 15.66 -1.94 -9.22
C PHE A 313 15.20 -2.99 -8.19
N LEU A 314 14.50 -2.56 -7.13
CA LEU A 314 13.93 -3.47 -6.14
C LEU A 314 12.93 -4.46 -6.77
N LEU A 315 12.06 -3.98 -7.66
CA LEU A 315 11.12 -4.84 -8.39
C LEU A 315 11.86 -5.88 -9.26
N ILE A 316 12.91 -5.49 -9.97
CA ILE A 316 13.71 -6.43 -10.78
C ILE A 316 14.38 -7.50 -9.91
N MET A 317 14.97 -7.11 -8.77
CA MET A 317 15.55 -8.07 -7.81
C MET A 317 14.49 -9.01 -7.24
N PHE A 318 13.28 -8.49 -6.96
CA PHE A 318 12.14 -9.32 -6.58
C PHE A 318 11.74 -10.29 -7.69
N GLY A 319 11.74 -9.86 -8.95
CA GLY A 319 11.49 -10.70 -10.11
C GLY A 319 12.44 -11.92 -10.17
N PHE A 320 13.73 -11.70 -9.92
CA PHE A 320 14.73 -12.76 -9.93
C PHE A 320 14.46 -13.81 -8.85
N SER A 321 13.98 -13.40 -7.68
CA SER A 321 13.69 -14.33 -6.59
C SER A 321 12.32 -14.99 -6.70
N VAL A 322 11.29 -14.25 -7.13
CA VAL A 322 9.90 -14.72 -7.09
C VAL A 322 9.58 -15.70 -8.21
N LEU A 323 10.20 -15.54 -9.38
CA LEU A 323 9.98 -16.45 -10.51
C LEU A 323 10.44 -17.89 -10.17
N PRO A 324 11.68 -18.15 -9.72
CA PRO A 324 12.07 -19.48 -9.31
C PRO A 324 11.29 -19.98 -8.08
N PHE A 325 10.87 -19.09 -7.17
CA PHE A 325 9.96 -19.47 -6.09
C PHE A 325 8.62 -20.00 -6.62
N THR A 326 7.98 -19.30 -7.57
CA THR A 326 6.75 -19.76 -8.23
C THR A 326 6.97 -21.07 -9.00
N TYR A 327 8.16 -21.26 -9.59
CA TYR A 327 8.49 -22.50 -10.30
C TYR A 327 8.53 -23.69 -9.34
N LEU A 328 9.10 -23.51 -8.14
CA LEU A 328 9.07 -24.52 -7.08
C LEU A 328 7.64 -24.84 -6.64
N LEU A 329 6.81 -23.82 -6.42
CA LEU A 329 5.41 -24.00 -6.07
C LEU A 329 4.63 -24.72 -7.16
N SER A 330 4.98 -24.53 -8.44
CA SER A 330 4.31 -25.19 -9.57
C SER A 330 4.34 -26.71 -9.46
N PHE A 331 5.34 -27.29 -8.78
CA PHE A 331 5.45 -28.74 -8.58
C PHE A 331 4.49 -29.32 -7.54
N LEU A 332 3.86 -28.49 -6.71
CA LEU A 332 2.95 -28.93 -5.65
C LEU A 332 1.50 -29.11 -6.14
N PHE A 333 1.18 -28.62 -7.34
CA PHE A 333 -0.20 -28.51 -7.82
C PHE A 333 -0.39 -29.13 -9.19
N SER A 334 -1.29 -30.10 -9.33
CA SER A 334 -1.53 -30.74 -10.63
C SER A 334 -2.30 -29.83 -11.58
N GLU A 335 -3.34 -29.12 -11.10
CA GLU A 335 -4.27 -28.36 -11.93
C GLU A 335 -3.96 -26.84 -11.95
N PRO A 336 -4.03 -26.14 -13.11
CA PRO A 336 -3.59 -24.75 -13.24
C PRO A 336 -4.40 -23.75 -12.40
N ALA A 337 -5.73 -23.86 -12.41
CA ALA A 337 -6.60 -22.90 -11.72
C ALA A 337 -6.45 -22.99 -10.19
N THR A 338 -6.40 -24.22 -9.66
CA THR A 338 -6.16 -24.47 -8.23
C THR A 338 -4.72 -24.13 -7.83
N GLY A 339 -3.75 -24.33 -8.72
CA GLY A 339 -2.37 -23.90 -8.52
C GLY A 339 -2.24 -22.38 -8.39
N PHE A 340 -2.93 -21.62 -9.25
CA PHE A 340 -2.96 -20.16 -9.17
C PHE A 340 -3.55 -19.65 -7.84
N SER A 341 -4.71 -20.16 -7.44
CA SER A 341 -5.38 -19.70 -6.21
C SER A 341 -4.59 -20.05 -4.95
N ARG A 342 -4.04 -21.28 -4.87
CA ARG A 342 -3.22 -21.72 -3.73
C ARG A 342 -1.88 -21.01 -3.67
N ALA A 343 -1.19 -20.82 -4.79
CA ALA A 343 0.07 -20.07 -4.82
C ALA A 343 -0.14 -18.61 -4.42
N SER A 344 -1.20 -17.96 -4.94
CA SER A 344 -1.55 -16.58 -4.53
C SER A 344 -1.83 -16.51 -3.02
N THR A 345 -2.55 -17.49 -2.47
CA THR A 345 -2.87 -17.56 -1.04
C THR A 345 -1.60 -17.72 -0.19
N ILE A 346 -0.68 -18.61 -0.59
CA ILE A 346 0.62 -18.79 0.07
C ILE A 346 1.41 -17.46 0.06
N ASN A 347 1.47 -16.79 -1.09
CA ASN A 347 2.18 -15.51 -1.23
C ASN A 347 1.58 -14.42 -0.34
N ILE A 348 0.25 -14.36 -0.21
CA ILE A 348 -0.44 -13.38 0.64
C ILE A 348 -0.08 -13.59 2.11
N PHE A 349 -0.18 -14.83 2.61
CA PHE A 349 0.11 -15.13 4.01
C PHE A 349 1.61 -15.06 4.32
N ALA A 350 2.45 -15.70 3.52
CA ALA A 350 3.90 -15.74 3.75
C ALA A 350 4.62 -14.43 3.40
N GLY A 351 3.95 -13.52 2.67
CA GLY A 351 4.47 -12.22 2.28
C GLY A 351 3.80 -11.08 3.03
N VAL A 352 2.71 -10.58 2.46
CA VAL A 352 2.09 -9.31 2.86
C VAL A 352 1.50 -9.35 4.26
N ALA A 353 0.87 -10.45 4.66
CA ALA A 353 0.30 -10.56 6.00
C ALA A 353 1.38 -10.51 7.08
N LEU A 354 2.48 -11.25 6.90
CA LEU A 354 3.63 -11.20 7.82
C LEU A 354 4.31 -9.83 7.81
N PHE A 355 4.41 -9.17 6.66
CA PHE A 355 4.90 -7.79 6.58
C PHE A 355 4.05 -6.83 7.43
N ILE A 356 2.72 -6.89 7.32
CA ILE A 356 1.82 -6.05 8.13
C ILE A 356 2.03 -6.32 9.63
N VAL A 357 2.14 -7.59 10.03
CA VAL A 357 2.40 -7.96 11.42
C VAL A 357 3.71 -7.36 11.92
N VAL A 358 4.80 -7.51 11.16
CA VAL A 358 6.12 -6.97 11.54
C VAL A 358 6.10 -5.44 11.62
N VAL A 359 5.48 -4.74 10.67
CA VAL A 359 5.38 -3.28 10.69
C VAL A 359 4.60 -2.79 11.91
N ILE A 360 3.47 -3.42 12.22
CA ILE A 360 2.66 -3.06 13.41
C ILE A 360 3.46 -3.30 14.69
N MET A 361 4.17 -4.44 14.81
CA MET A 361 5.02 -4.74 15.97
C MET A 361 6.23 -3.79 16.10
N SER A 362 6.67 -3.19 14.98
CA SER A 362 7.73 -2.19 14.97
C SER A 362 7.30 -0.82 15.51
N TYR A 363 6.00 -0.62 15.80
CA TYR A 363 5.53 0.65 16.36
C TYR A 363 5.99 0.82 17.81
N ASP A 364 6.52 2.00 18.11
CA ASP A 364 7.04 2.37 19.44
C ASP A 364 5.98 2.23 20.56
N ILE A 365 4.68 2.18 20.23
CA ILE A 365 3.58 2.02 21.18
C ILE A 365 3.52 0.60 21.79
N PHE A 366 3.94 -0.42 21.05
CA PHE A 366 3.80 -1.83 21.47
C PHE A 366 5.02 -2.39 22.18
N ASP A 367 6.12 -1.65 22.29
CA ASP A 367 7.38 -2.05 22.95
C ASP A 367 7.86 -3.48 22.57
N THR A 368 7.64 -3.87 21.31
CA THR A 368 7.91 -5.22 20.78
C THR A 368 8.88 -5.21 19.60
N LYS A 369 9.68 -4.14 19.49
CA LYS A 369 10.61 -3.93 18.39
C LYS A 369 11.66 -5.04 18.27
N ASP A 370 12.22 -5.49 19.38
CA ASP A 370 13.23 -6.58 19.37
C ASP A 370 12.67 -7.89 18.79
N VAL A 371 11.38 -8.16 19.05
CA VAL A 371 10.68 -9.33 18.49
C VAL A 371 10.43 -9.13 16.99
N ALA A 372 10.03 -7.93 16.58
CA ALA A 372 9.85 -7.59 15.17
C ALA A 372 11.14 -7.77 14.36
N ASP A 373 12.27 -7.30 14.89
CA ASP A 373 13.60 -7.42 14.26
C ASP A 373 14.00 -8.90 14.10
N GLY A 374 13.74 -9.73 15.12
CA GLY A 374 13.97 -11.18 15.06
C GLY A 374 13.09 -11.90 14.03
N LEU A 375 11.79 -11.59 13.99
CA LEU A 375 10.84 -12.16 13.02
C LEU A 375 11.19 -11.79 11.57
N GLN A 376 11.57 -10.54 11.36
CA GLN A 376 11.95 -10.03 10.04
C GLN A 376 13.12 -10.84 9.46
N TRP A 377 14.14 -11.18 10.26
CA TRP A 377 15.28 -11.98 9.80
C TRP A 377 14.88 -13.34 9.22
N PHE A 378 13.89 -14.01 9.84
CA PHE A 378 13.36 -15.28 9.38
C PHE A 378 12.45 -15.14 8.14
N PHE A 379 11.58 -14.13 8.12
CA PHE A 379 10.59 -13.96 7.04
C PHE A 379 11.16 -13.37 5.74
N ARG A 380 12.37 -12.78 5.76
CA ARG A 380 13.11 -12.33 4.57
C ARG A 380 13.39 -13.42 3.52
N ILE A 381 13.20 -14.70 3.86
CA ILE A 381 13.28 -15.80 2.88
C ILE A 381 12.13 -15.75 1.84
N PHE A 382 10.99 -15.16 2.21
CA PHE A 382 9.83 -15.05 1.32
C PHE A 382 9.95 -13.80 0.45
N PRO A 383 9.98 -13.93 -0.90
CA PRO A 383 10.26 -12.80 -1.78
C PRO A 383 9.27 -11.63 -1.64
N HIS A 384 7.99 -11.94 -1.40
CA HIS A 384 6.94 -10.93 -1.22
C HIS A 384 7.09 -10.14 0.08
N PHE A 385 7.59 -10.77 1.14
CA PHE A 385 7.90 -10.08 2.40
C PHE A 385 9.04 -9.08 2.17
N SER A 386 10.13 -9.53 1.54
CA SER A 386 11.31 -8.70 1.26
C SER A 386 11.01 -7.54 0.31
N LEU A 387 10.10 -7.74 -0.65
CA LEU A 387 9.61 -6.66 -1.52
C LEU A 387 8.87 -5.59 -0.70
N ALA A 388 7.90 -5.99 0.13
CA ALA A 388 7.10 -5.04 0.91
C ALA A 388 7.97 -4.30 1.94
N MET A 389 8.86 -5.01 2.62
CA MET A 389 9.79 -4.41 3.59
C MET A 389 10.80 -3.48 2.89
N GLY A 390 11.39 -3.90 1.78
CA GLY A 390 12.30 -3.07 0.99
C GLY A 390 11.63 -1.81 0.45
N TRP A 391 10.37 -1.90 0.02
CA TRP A 391 9.60 -0.74 -0.44
C TRP A 391 9.36 0.26 0.69
N ASN A 392 8.92 -0.23 1.85
CA ASN A 392 8.69 0.59 3.02
C ASN A 392 9.98 1.28 3.49
N ASN A 393 11.09 0.53 3.56
CA ASN A 393 12.39 1.04 3.98
C ASN A 393 12.92 2.12 3.03
N LEU A 394 12.77 1.95 1.70
CA LEU A 394 13.12 3.00 0.73
C LEU A 394 12.36 4.31 1.00
N TYR A 395 11.06 4.23 1.23
CA TYR A 395 10.23 5.40 1.50
C TYR A 395 10.59 6.04 2.84
N VAL A 396 10.73 5.26 3.92
CA VAL A 396 11.12 5.78 5.24
C VAL A 396 12.50 6.44 5.18
N ASN A 397 13.45 5.87 4.46
CA ASN A 397 14.77 6.47 4.27
C ASN A 397 14.66 7.81 3.50
N TRP A 398 13.92 7.83 2.39
CA TRP A 398 13.67 9.07 1.64
C TRP A 398 13.00 10.14 2.51
N ALA A 399 11.94 9.79 3.23
CA ALA A 399 11.17 10.73 4.04
C ALA A 399 11.96 11.24 5.24
N THR A 400 12.77 10.38 5.86
CA THR A 400 13.72 10.77 6.93
C THR A 400 14.72 11.78 6.39
N ARG A 401 15.34 11.51 5.24
CA ARG A 401 16.31 12.42 4.62
C ARG A 401 15.69 13.76 4.22
N ASN A 402 14.48 13.74 3.65
CA ASN A 402 13.76 14.96 3.28
C ASN A 402 13.41 15.80 4.52
N THR A 403 12.97 15.15 5.60
CA THR A 403 12.65 15.82 6.86
C THR A 403 13.90 16.40 7.53
N CYS A 404 15.00 15.64 7.56
CA CYS A 404 16.27 16.07 8.13
C CYS A 404 16.93 17.22 7.34
N ASN A 405 16.68 17.31 6.03
CA ASN A 405 17.20 18.36 5.16
C ASN A 405 16.34 19.63 5.12
N SER A 406 15.30 19.76 5.96
CA SER A 406 14.46 20.96 5.99
C SER A 406 15.26 22.23 6.33
N GLU A 407 14.87 23.37 5.74
CA GLU A 407 15.57 24.67 5.91
C GLU A 407 15.78 25.05 7.38
N VAL A 408 14.79 24.76 8.24
CA VAL A 408 14.84 25.04 9.68
C VAL A 408 15.97 24.25 10.37
N LEU A 409 16.21 23.01 9.94
CA LEU A 409 17.25 22.14 10.50
C LEU A 409 18.65 22.48 9.98
N GLN A 410 18.75 23.08 8.80
CA GLN A 410 20.03 23.54 8.24
C GLN A 410 20.58 24.75 9.01
N LEU A 411 19.72 25.54 9.66
CA LEU A 411 20.13 26.67 10.51
C LEU A 411 20.73 26.23 11.87
N LEU A 412 20.45 24.99 12.31
CA LEU A 412 20.93 24.46 13.58
C LEU A 412 22.36 23.88 13.43
N PRO A 413 23.29 24.17 14.36
CA PRO A 413 24.58 23.50 14.41
C PRO A 413 24.40 21.97 14.51
N ASP A 414 25.25 21.21 13.82
CA ASP A 414 25.13 19.75 13.72
C ASP A 414 25.06 19.05 15.10
N ALA A 415 25.81 19.54 16.09
CA ALA A 415 25.78 19.02 17.45
C ALA A 415 24.41 19.19 18.14
N LEU A 416 23.72 20.31 17.90
CA LEU A 416 22.40 20.59 18.48
C LEU A 416 21.31 19.82 17.71
N ARG A 417 21.43 19.73 16.38
CA ARG A 417 20.58 18.90 15.52
C ARG A 417 20.59 17.45 16.01
N CYS A 418 21.78 16.93 16.29
CA CYS A 418 22.01 15.58 16.77
C CYS A 418 21.43 15.30 18.15
N ARG A 419 21.49 16.28 19.05
CA ARG A 419 20.95 16.15 20.41
C ARG A 419 19.43 16.18 20.44
N LEU A 420 18.81 16.97 19.57
CA LEU A 420 17.35 17.08 19.44
C LEU A 420 16.74 15.92 18.62
N LEU A 421 17.42 15.52 17.54
CA LEU A 421 16.94 14.55 16.57
C LEU A 421 18.04 13.55 16.23
N PRO A 422 18.25 12.49 17.05
CA PRO A 422 19.33 11.53 16.85
C PRO A 422 19.24 10.81 15.50
N LYS A 423 18.03 10.61 14.97
CA LYS A 423 17.80 9.99 13.64
C LYS A 423 18.37 10.81 12.47
N CYS A 424 18.64 12.11 12.67
CA CYS A 424 19.20 12.99 11.65
C CYS A 424 20.73 13.12 11.70
N CYS A 425 21.42 12.51 12.68
CA CYS A 425 22.88 12.60 12.80
C CYS A 425 23.64 11.90 11.68
N THR A 426 23.22 10.67 11.38
CA THR A 426 23.88 9.81 10.40
C THR A 426 22.86 9.46 9.34
N THR A 427 22.88 10.18 8.23
CA THR A 427 22.07 9.82 7.07
C THR A 427 22.56 8.50 6.51
N ILE A 428 21.74 7.46 6.65
CA ILE A 428 22.07 6.12 6.19
C ILE A 428 21.88 6.06 4.67
N PRO A 429 22.86 5.61 3.88
CA PRO A 429 22.69 5.49 2.44
C PRO A 429 21.60 4.47 2.10
N TYR A 430 20.90 4.65 0.97
CA TYR A 430 19.78 3.77 0.58
C TYR A 430 20.18 2.29 0.55
N PHE A 431 21.40 1.97 0.11
CA PHE A 431 21.94 0.61 0.04
C PHE A 431 22.83 0.25 1.25
N ALA A 432 22.50 0.74 2.45
CA ALA A 432 23.16 0.32 3.67
C ALA A 432 22.63 -1.03 4.19
N TYR A 433 23.46 -1.68 5.01
CA TYR A 433 23.06 -2.86 5.79
C TYR A 433 22.17 -2.50 6.98
N ALA A 434 22.45 -1.37 7.65
CA ALA A 434 21.66 -0.87 8.76
C ALA A 434 20.31 -0.32 8.28
N GLU A 435 19.26 -0.56 9.05
CA GLU A 435 17.92 -0.06 8.73
C GLU A 435 17.85 1.48 8.85
N PRO A 436 17.16 2.20 7.95
CA PRO A 436 16.23 1.74 6.90
C PRO A 436 16.89 1.48 5.52
N GLY A 437 18.14 1.01 5.47
CA GLY A 437 18.78 0.58 4.23
C GLY A 437 18.16 -0.71 3.66
N ILE A 438 18.24 -0.88 2.34
CA ILE A 438 17.66 -2.05 1.64
C ILE A 438 18.67 -3.12 1.23
N LEU A 439 19.95 -2.98 1.58
CA LEU A 439 20.99 -3.91 1.13
C LEU A 439 20.70 -5.34 1.58
N LEU A 440 20.23 -5.50 2.83
CA LEU A 440 19.92 -6.80 3.38
C LEU A 440 18.79 -7.48 2.61
N GLU A 441 17.73 -6.76 2.22
CA GLU A 441 16.65 -7.29 1.38
C GLU A 441 17.16 -7.75 0.01
N ILE A 442 18.04 -6.95 -0.61
CA ILE A 442 18.64 -7.28 -1.92
C ILE A 442 19.50 -8.54 -1.82
N VAL A 443 20.30 -8.68 -0.76
CA VAL A 443 21.15 -9.86 -0.54
C VAL A 443 20.29 -11.11 -0.36
N TYR A 444 19.21 -11.03 0.42
CA TYR A 444 18.29 -12.15 0.58
C TYR A 444 17.62 -12.52 -0.76
N LEU A 445 17.09 -11.55 -1.50
CA LEU A 445 16.49 -11.79 -2.83
C LEU A 445 17.49 -12.43 -3.82
N ALA A 446 18.75 -12.00 -3.81
CA ALA A 446 19.78 -12.61 -4.63
C ALA A 446 20.11 -14.05 -4.18
N ALA A 447 20.24 -14.28 -2.86
CA ALA A 447 20.54 -15.59 -2.31
C ALA A 447 19.40 -16.60 -2.54
N THR A 448 18.15 -16.20 -2.30
CA THR A 448 16.97 -17.04 -2.54
C THR A 448 16.81 -17.36 -4.02
N THR A 449 17.16 -16.45 -4.94
CA THR A 449 17.19 -16.75 -6.38
C THR A 449 18.08 -17.96 -6.68
N VAL A 450 19.33 -17.94 -6.17
CA VAL A 450 20.29 -19.03 -6.40
C VAL A 450 19.80 -20.32 -5.74
N VAL A 451 19.37 -20.25 -4.48
CA VAL A 451 18.89 -21.42 -3.74
C VAL A 451 17.68 -22.06 -4.41
N PHE A 452 16.66 -21.28 -4.77
CA PHE A 452 15.46 -21.80 -5.42
C PHE A 452 15.78 -22.41 -6.79
N PHE A 453 16.63 -21.76 -7.58
CA PHE A 453 17.04 -22.30 -8.87
C PHE A 453 17.81 -23.62 -8.75
N LEU A 454 18.73 -23.73 -7.79
CA LEU A 454 19.44 -24.97 -7.51
C LEU A 454 18.48 -26.10 -7.09
N ILE A 455 17.50 -25.81 -6.23
CA ILE A 455 16.50 -26.80 -5.82
C ILE A 455 15.69 -27.31 -7.03
N ILE A 456 15.32 -26.44 -7.96
CA ILE A 456 14.65 -26.84 -9.20
C ILE A 456 15.53 -27.80 -10.01
N ILE A 457 16.80 -27.44 -10.21
CA ILE A 457 17.72 -28.25 -11.00
C ILE A 457 17.95 -29.62 -10.33
N PHE A 458 18.19 -29.67 -9.02
CA PHE A 458 18.36 -30.93 -8.29
C PHE A 458 17.15 -31.84 -8.37
N ARG A 459 15.94 -31.26 -8.35
CA ARG A 459 14.70 -32.02 -8.50
C ARG A 459 14.58 -32.64 -9.89
N GLU A 460 14.92 -31.89 -10.94
CA GLU A 460 14.79 -32.35 -12.34
C GLU A 460 15.80 -33.42 -12.73
N TYR A 461 16.98 -33.42 -12.12
CA TYR A 461 17.95 -34.51 -12.29
C TYR A 461 17.60 -35.77 -11.50
N GLY A 462 16.48 -35.80 -10.76
CA GLY A 462 16.07 -36.97 -9.97
C GLY A 462 16.92 -37.23 -8.72
N ILE A 463 17.88 -36.36 -8.43
CA ILE A 463 18.82 -36.51 -7.31
C ILE A 463 18.06 -36.51 -5.97
N ILE A 464 17.00 -35.72 -5.84
CA ILE A 464 16.18 -35.66 -4.62
C ILE A 464 15.46 -37.00 -4.38
N ASP A 465 14.90 -37.60 -5.43
CA ASP A 465 14.20 -38.88 -5.33
C ASP A 465 15.19 -40.03 -5.03
N GLU A 466 16.39 -40.00 -5.61
CA GLU A 466 17.48 -40.90 -5.23
C GLU A 466 17.93 -40.70 -3.77
N LEU A 467 18.01 -39.47 -3.29
CA LEU A 467 18.40 -39.16 -1.91
C LEU A 467 17.35 -39.65 -0.90
N ILE A 468 16.06 -39.44 -1.20
CA ILE A 468 14.94 -39.96 -0.40
C ILE A 468 14.94 -41.49 -0.43
N TYR A 469 15.19 -42.10 -1.59
CA TYR A 469 15.33 -43.55 -1.71
C TYR A 469 16.50 -44.08 -0.88
N MET A 470 17.67 -43.44 -0.91
CA MET A 470 18.83 -43.82 -0.09
C MET A 470 18.59 -43.68 1.41
N ILE A 471 17.90 -42.61 1.85
CA ILE A 471 17.54 -42.41 3.26
C ILE A 471 16.56 -43.50 3.72
N ARG A 472 15.52 -43.79 2.93
CA ARG A 472 14.57 -44.88 3.23
C ARG A 472 15.24 -46.26 3.24
N LYS A 473 16.19 -46.51 2.34
CA LYS A 473 16.98 -47.75 2.31
C LYS A 473 17.88 -47.92 3.53
N ARG A 474 18.42 -46.82 4.10
CA ARG A 474 19.18 -46.87 5.36
C ARG A 474 18.31 -47.16 6.58
N ALA A 475 17.04 -46.77 6.55
CA ALA A 475 16.09 -47.05 7.64
C ALA A 475 15.57 -48.51 7.65
N PHE A 476 15.64 -49.21 6.52
CA PHE A 476 15.18 -50.60 6.37
C PHE A 476 16.38 -51.56 6.24
N LYS A 477 16.90 -52.06 7.36
CA LYS A 477 17.80 -53.23 7.35
C LYS A 477 16.93 -54.50 7.43
N PRO A 478 17.01 -55.44 6.46
CA PRO A 478 16.32 -56.73 6.60
C PRO A 478 16.89 -57.50 7.80
N PRO A 479 16.06 -58.30 8.50
CA PRO A 479 16.55 -59.13 9.60
C PRO A 479 17.60 -60.13 9.09
N PRO A 480 18.60 -60.48 9.91
CA PRO A 480 19.62 -61.44 9.51
C PRO A 480 18.98 -62.79 9.16
N PRO A 481 19.56 -63.53 8.20
CA PRO A 481 19.04 -64.84 7.83
C PRO A 481 19.04 -65.77 9.06
N PRO A 482 18.01 -66.63 9.21
CA PRO A 482 17.95 -67.58 10.30
C PRO A 482 19.15 -68.54 10.23
N GLU A 483 19.83 -68.70 11.38
CA GLU A 483 20.95 -69.65 11.57
C GLU A 483 20.52 -71.12 11.46
#